data_AF-A0A965QT88-F1
#
_entry.id   AF-A0A965QT88-F1
#
_cell.length_a   1.000
_cell.length_b   1.000
_cell.length_c   1.000
_cell.angle_alpha   90.00
_cell.angle_beta   90.00
_cell.angle_gamma   90.00
#
_symmetry.space_group_name_H-M   'P 1'
#
loop_
_entity.id
_entity.type
_entity.pdbx_description
1 polymer ?
#
loop_
_entity_poly.entity_id
_entity_poly.type
_entity_poly.pdbx_seq_one_letter_code
_entity_poly.pdbx_strand_id
1 'polypeptide(L)' 'MAFCADSFLLSNTVAEDLFRRVAAAQPIVDFHSHLSPRDIAE' A
#
# COMPACT_ATOMS: atom_id res chain seq x y z
N MET A 1 -15.59 -7.51 -13.79
CA MET A 1 -14.62 -6.97 -12.80
C MET A 1 -14.77 -7.76 -11.53
N ALA A 2 -13.69 -8.33 -11.00
CA ALA A 2 -13.72 -8.98 -9.70
C ALA A 2 -13.68 -7.93 -8.58
N PHE A 3 -14.35 -8.21 -7.46
CA PHE A 3 -14.20 -7.43 -6.23
C PHE A 3 -12.73 -7.49 -5.77
N CYS A 4 -12.13 -6.36 -5.41
CA CYS A 4 -10.71 -6.23 -5.07
C CYS A 4 -9.71 -6.75 -6.12
N ALA A 5 -9.93 -6.43 -7.41
CA ALA A 5 -8.96 -6.68 -8.48
C ALA A 5 -7.74 -5.71 -8.41
N ASP A 6 -6.73 -5.91 -9.26
CA ASP A 6 -5.49 -5.12 -9.27
C ASP A 6 -5.66 -3.60 -9.45
N SER A 7 -6.80 -3.14 -9.99
CA SER A 7 -7.16 -1.74 -10.12
C SER A 7 -8.09 -1.25 -9.00
N PHE A 8 -8.16 -1.95 -7.87
CA PHE A 8 -9.02 -1.59 -6.75
C PHE A 8 -8.76 -0.15 -6.28
N LEU A 9 -9.83 0.65 -6.24
CA LEU A 9 -9.81 2.09 -5.93
C LEU A 9 -9.09 2.99 -6.95
N LEU A 10 -8.64 2.45 -8.09
CA LEU A 10 -7.98 3.20 -9.17
C LEU A 10 -8.99 3.49 -10.28
N SER A 11 -9.47 4.73 -10.35
CA SER A 11 -10.63 5.11 -11.19
C SER A 11 -10.28 5.45 -12.65
N ASN A 12 -9.00 5.50 -13.01
CA ASN A 12 -8.53 5.82 -14.36
C ASN A 12 -7.10 5.29 -14.62
N THR A 13 -6.69 5.33 -15.89
CA THR A 13 -5.39 4.82 -16.35
C THR A 13 -4.19 5.56 -15.74
N VAL A 14 -4.32 6.86 -15.45
CA VAL A 14 -3.27 7.66 -14.80
C VAL A 14 -3.10 7.23 -13.34
N ALA A 15 -4.20 6.98 -12.62
CA ALA A 15 -4.16 6.46 -11.24
C ALA A 15 -3.52 5.07 -11.17
N GLU A 16 -3.86 4.19 -12.12
CA GLU A 16 -3.21 2.88 -12.26
C GLU A 16 -1.70 2.99 -12.51
N ASP A 17 -1.28 3.87 -13.42
CA ASP A 17 0.13 4.08 -13.75
C ASP A 17 0.94 4.61 -12.55
N LEU A 18 0.44 5.65 -11.89
CA LEU A 18 1.09 6.25 -10.72
C LEU A 18 1.19 5.24 -9.57
N PHE A 19 0.14 4.46 -9.31
CA PHE A 19 0.18 3.43 -8.28
C PHE A 19 1.22 2.35 -8.61
N ARG A 20 1.15 1.75 -9.81
CA ARG A 20 2.01 0.63 -10.19
C ARG A 20 3.48 1.00 -10.31
N ARG A 21 3.80 2.15 -10.92
CA ARG A 21 5.20 2.54 -11.21
C ARG A 21 5.88 3.26 -10.06
N VAL A 22 5.11 3.96 -9.21
CA VAL A 22 5.67 4.80 -8.15
C VAL A 22 5.27 4.26 -6.78
N ALA A 23 3.98 4.27 -6.46
CA ALA A 23 3.52 4.09 -5.08
C ALA A 23 3.73 2.65 -4.56
N ALA A 24 3.43 1.62 -5.35
CA ALA A 24 3.43 0.23 -4.92
C ALA A 24 4.81 -0.30 -4.51
N ALA A 25 5.89 0.27 -5.04
CA ALA A 25 7.26 -0.12 -4.73
C ALA A 25 7.92 0.74 -3.64
N GLN A 26 7.23 1.78 -3.13
CA GLN A 26 7.79 2.59 -2.04
C GLN A 26 7.83 1.78 -0.74
N PRO A 27 8.85 2.01 0.12
CA PRO A 27 8.84 1.46 1.45
C PRO A 27 7.70 2.05 2.29
N ILE A 28 7.27 1.31 3.30
CA ILE A 28 6.38 1.83 4.33
C ILE A 28 7.21 2.63 5.33
N VAL A 29 6.83 3.89 5.58
CA VAL A 29 7.41 4.73 6.64
C VAL A 29 6.35 4.88 7.74
N ASP A 30 6.38 3.96 8.70
CA ASP A 30 5.44 3.91 9.82
C ASP A 30 6.00 4.65 11.05
N PHE A 31 6.07 5.99 10.95
CA PHE A 31 6.74 6.84 11.96
C PHE A 31 5.98 6.97 13.29
N HIS A 32 4.69 6.60 13.29
CA HIS A 32 3.84 6.64 14.46
C HIS A 32 2.93 5.43 14.47
N SER A 33 3.25 4.46 15.32
CA SER A 33 2.47 3.25 15.50
C SER A 33 2.31 2.88 16.97
N HIS A 34 1.40 1.96 17.23
CA HIS A 34 1.12 1.41 18.56
C HIS A 34 1.34 -0.11 18.58
N LEU A 35 2.22 -0.62 17.71
CA LEU A 35 2.58 -2.03 17.70
C LEU A 35 3.27 -2.39 19.02
N SER A 36 3.01 -3.61 19.51
CA SER A 36 3.65 -4.13 20.72
C SER A 36 5.17 -4.19 20.52
N PRO A 37 5.99 -3.47 21.30
CA PRO A 37 7.44 -3.57 21.18
C PRO A 37 7.96 -4.97 21.52
N ARG A 38 7.23 -5.68 22.39
CA ARG A 38 7.54 -7.06 22.76
C ARG A 38 7.39 -8.00 21.56
N ASP A 39 6.29 -7.89 20.82
CA ASP A 39 6.01 -8.74 19.65
C ASP A 39 6.98 -8.47 18.49
N ILE A 40 7.61 -7.30 18.46
CA ILE A 40 8.65 -6.95 17.48
C ILE A 40 10.01 -7.51 17.90
N ALA A 41 10.29 -7.57 19.20
CA ALA A 41 11.62 -7.88 19.73
C ALA A 41 11.85 -9.37 20.05
N GLU A 42 10.80 -10.10 20.46
CA GLU A 42 10.83 -11.52 20.84
C GLU A 42 10.38 -12.43 19.69
#